data_AF-A0A7V3PAB1-F1
#
_entry.id   AF-A0A7V3PAB1-F1
#
_cell.length_a   1.000
_cell.length_b   1.000
_cell.length_c   1.000
_cell.angle_alpha   90.00
_cell.angle_beta   90.00
_cell.angle_gamma   90.00
#
_symmetry.space_group_name_H-M   'P 1'
#
loop_
_entity.id
_entity.type
_entity.pdbx_description
1 polymer ?
#
loop_
_entity_poly.entity_id
_entity_poly.type
_entity_poly.pdbx_seq_one_letter_code
_entity_poly.pdbx_strand_id
1 'polypeptide(L)'
;MRRAGGIHRKSVTGIQPAVRNPAGFWKEEERVNRKIVASIAVLLVLILSVALAACGSQETTTTAASATGTTAAPSTETTAAPSTETSAATNEKAAAADAAIAAVTKSPAIETPPTLKPGVLQAGSDTSFPPMEFSDGKGGYIGFDVDLCTALAKKLGLQLEVVSTAWDGIIPALLGDRFDIIMSAMTITEERLKQINFTDPYLPGILAISAPLAAPITDAAGLAEKIVGVQVDTTGQFEVEKIQGVKEIKKYGTILEAFQDLAAGRVDCVVNDEPVNAYIIETNPDYKAKFANTGKIVTVNDYGYAVKKENTALLQALNTALKELRTEGVYQKICDKWGLTGN
;
A
#
# COMPACT_ATOMS: atom_id res chain seq x y z
N MET A 1 -26.79 -60.38 36.60
CA MET A 1 -25.59 -61.02 36.01
C MET A 1 -25.11 -60.16 34.84
N ARG A 2 -23.80 -59.84 34.77
CA ARG A 2 -23.07 -58.98 33.78
C ARG A 2 -23.38 -57.47 33.93
N ARG A 3 -22.57 -56.57 34.51
CA ARG A 3 -21.12 -56.23 34.55
C ARG A 3 -20.48 -55.80 33.21
N ALA A 4 -19.79 -54.64 33.31
CA ALA A 4 -18.78 -54.00 32.44
C ALA A 4 -19.30 -52.97 31.43
N GLY A 5 -18.78 -51.74 31.32
CA GLY A 5 -17.69 -51.08 32.04
C GLY A 5 -17.75 -49.57 31.77
N GLY A 6 -17.68 -48.76 32.84
CA GLY A 6 -17.63 -47.31 32.76
C GLY A 6 -16.21 -46.84 32.45
N ILE A 7 -16.04 -46.18 31.31
CA ILE A 7 -14.77 -45.53 30.96
C ILE A 7 -14.77 -44.13 31.60
N HIS A 8 -13.97 -44.00 32.66
CA HIS A 8 -13.46 -42.73 33.14
C HIS A 8 -12.56 -42.08 32.06
N ARG A 9 -12.91 -40.88 31.60
CA ARG A 9 -11.91 -39.92 31.11
C ARG A 9 -11.97 -38.64 31.93
N LYS A 10 -10.81 -38.35 32.51
CA LYS A 10 -10.50 -37.27 33.44
C LYS A 10 -10.69 -35.92 32.77
N SER A 11 -11.17 -34.96 33.57
CA SER A 11 -11.02 -33.53 33.33
C SER A 11 -9.54 -33.19 33.12
N VAL A 12 -9.21 -32.59 31.98
CA VAL A 12 -7.93 -31.93 31.78
C VAL A 12 -8.19 -30.44 31.95
N THR A 13 -7.73 -29.95 33.09
CA THR A 13 -7.59 -28.56 33.50
C THR A 13 -6.93 -27.70 32.41
N GLY A 14 -7.40 -26.47 32.30
CA GLY A 14 -7.01 -25.50 31.29
C GLY A 14 -5.51 -25.20 31.25
N ILE A 15 -5.01 -25.08 30.02
CA ILE A 15 -3.75 -24.42 29.70
C ILE A 15 -4.16 -23.04 29.22
N GLN A 16 -3.93 -22.01 30.05
CA GLN A 16 -3.93 -20.63 29.56
C GLN A 16 -2.63 -20.38 28.79
N PRO A 17 -2.66 -19.70 27.62
CA PRO A 17 -1.44 -19.25 26.99
C PRO A 17 -0.83 -18.12 27.84
N ALA A 18 0.43 -18.29 28.20
CA ALA A 18 1.21 -17.28 28.92
C ALA A 18 1.32 -16.00 28.08
N VAL A 19 0.82 -14.90 28.61
CA VAL A 19 1.02 -13.55 28.09
C VAL A 19 2.51 -13.22 28.21
N ARG A 20 3.22 -13.14 27.08
CA ARG A 20 4.60 -12.62 27.05
C ARG A 20 4.56 -11.12 27.25
N ASN A 21 5.23 -10.66 28.29
CA ASN A 21 5.47 -9.24 28.59
C ASN A 21 6.51 -8.67 27.60
N PRO A 22 6.17 -7.66 26.76
CA PRO A 22 7.05 -7.15 25.70
C PRO A 22 8.23 -6.29 26.19
N ALA A 23 8.36 -6.01 27.49
CA ALA A 23 9.39 -5.11 28.00
C ALA A 23 10.82 -5.73 28.09
N GLY A 24 10.95 -7.06 28.04
CA GLY A 24 12.22 -7.74 28.30
C GLY A 24 13.15 -7.95 27.10
N PHE A 25 12.63 -7.81 25.88
CA PHE A 25 13.36 -8.18 24.65
C PHE A 25 14.38 -7.12 24.22
N TRP A 26 14.16 -5.85 24.57
CA TRP A 26 14.89 -4.70 24.05
C TRP A 26 16.28 -4.47 24.65
N LYS A 27 16.59 -5.04 25.82
CA LYS A 27 17.86 -4.75 26.51
C LYS A 27 19.06 -5.57 26.01
N GLU A 28 18.83 -6.71 25.38
CA GLU A 28 19.92 -7.58 24.90
C GLU A 28 20.45 -7.12 23.52
N GLU A 29 19.59 -6.49 22.71
CA GLU A 29 19.88 -6.10 21.31
C GLU A 29 20.76 -4.83 21.22
N GLU A 30 20.57 -3.86 22.12
CA GLU A 30 21.38 -2.62 22.17
C GLU A 30 22.88 -2.89 22.43
N ARG A 31 23.20 -3.96 23.15
CA ARG A 31 24.57 -4.30 23.52
C ARG A 31 25.38 -4.85 22.34
N VAL A 32 24.72 -5.50 21.38
CA VAL A 32 25.34 -6.08 20.19
C VAL A 32 25.63 -4.98 19.15
N ASN A 33 24.70 -4.03 18.95
CA ASN A 33 24.84 -2.98 17.95
C ASN A 33 26.00 -2.00 18.21
N ARG A 34 26.34 -1.72 19.48
CA ARG A 34 27.48 -0.83 19.80
C ARG A 34 28.84 -1.37 19.36
N LYS A 35 29.00 -2.69 19.19
CA LYS A 35 30.28 -3.27 18.75
C LYS A 35 30.45 -3.26 17.23
N ILE A 36 29.36 -3.26 16.47
CA ILE A 36 29.39 -3.33 15.00
C ILE A 36 29.69 -1.95 14.39
N VAL A 37 29.14 -0.88 14.98
CA VAL A 37 29.31 0.50 14.48
C VAL A 37 30.76 1.00 14.55
N ALA A 38 31.55 0.51 15.51
CA ALA A 38 32.94 0.95 15.66
C ALA A 38 33.88 0.45 14.54
N SER A 39 33.51 -0.60 13.80
CA SER A 39 34.40 -1.25 12.81
C SER A 39 34.27 -0.68 11.39
N ILE A 40 33.16 0.00 11.07
CA ILE A 40 32.86 0.46 9.69
C ILE A 40 33.48 1.83 9.39
N ALA A 41 33.73 2.65 10.42
CA ALA A 41 34.26 4.01 10.26
C ALA A 41 35.72 4.08 9.75
N VAL A 42 36.47 2.97 9.76
CA VAL A 42 37.90 2.95 9.38
C VAL A 42 38.11 2.70 7.89
N LEU A 43 37.11 2.23 7.14
CA LEU A 43 37.30 1.74 5.77
C LEU A 43 37.04 2.78 4.66
N LEU A 44 36.44 3.94 4.97
CA LEU A 44 35.94 4.90 3.96
C LEU A 44 36.92 6.02 3.54
N VAL A 45 38.18 6.01 3.99
CA VAL A 45 39.13 7.12 3.76
C VAL A 45 40.08 6.90 2.55
N LEU A 46 40.01 5.79 1.82
CA LEU A 46 41.12 5.36 0.95
C LEU A 46 40.93 5.35 -0.59
N ILE A 47 39.81 5.80 -1.17
CA ILE A 47 39.65 5.71 -2.64
C ILE A 47 39.03 6.99 -3.22
N LEU A 48 39.88 7.98 -3.53
CA LEU A 48 39.53 9.07 -4.46
C LEU A 48 40.78 9.60 -5.18
N SER A 49 41.11 9.05 -6.35
CA SER A 49 41.90 9.72 -7.39
C SER A 49 41.99 8.86 -8.66
N VAL A 50 41.59 9.41 -9.81
CA VAL A 50 42.33 9.49 -11.10
C VAL A 50 41.35 9.89 -12.23
N ALA A 51 41.82 10.79 -13.10
CA ALA A 51 41.07 11.51 -14.12
C ALA A 51 41.54 11.20 -15.56
N LEU A 52 40.67 11.58 -16.50
CA LEU A 52 40.90 12.16 -17.85
C LEU A 52 41.38 11.35 -19.07
N ALA A 53 40.60 11.56 -20.15
CA ALA A 53 40.95 11.88 -21.55
C ALA A 53 41.28 10.78 -22.58
N ALA A 54 40.47 10.73 -23.65
CA ALA A 54 40.94 10.67 -25.04
C ALA A 54 39.84 11.09 -26.04
N CYS A 55 40.25 11.94 -27.00
CA CYS A 55 39.49 12.48 -28.14
C CYS A 55 39.77 11.65 -29.41
N GLY A 56 38.88 11.68 -30.41
CA GLY A 56 39.20 11.20 -31.77
C GLY A 56 38.01 11.19 -32.75
N SER A 57 38.11 12.02 -33.80
CA SER A 57 37.28 12.19 -35.01
C SER A 57 37.32 10.95 -35.95
N GLN A 58 36.53 10.73 -37.03
CA GLN A 58 35.96 11.63 -38.06
C GLN A 58 34.97 10.85 -39.00
N GLU A 59 33.96 11.57 -39.52
CA GLU A 59 33.27 11.58 -40.85
C GLU A 59 32.74 10.35 -41.66
N THR A 60 31.44 10.51 -41.99
CA THR A 60 30.69 10.29 -43.26
C THR A 60 30.58 8.92 -43.95
N THR A 61 29.35 8.44 -44.15
CA THR A 61 28.68 8.51 -45.48
C THR A 61 27.17 8.21 -45.40
N THR A 62 26.44 8.98 -46.20
CA THR A 62 25.00 8.96 -46.50
C THR A 62 24.60 7.72 -47.29
N THR A 63 23.38 7.18 -47.10
CA THR A 63 22.48 6.79 -48.21
C THR A 63 21.04 6.64 -47.67
N ALA A 64 20.11 7.37 -48.28
CA ALA A 64 18.68 7.19 -48.13
C ALA A 64 18.15 6.25 -49.23
N ALA A 65 17.17 5.40 -48.90
CA ALA A 65 16.26 4.82 -49.89
C ALA A 65 14.92 4.46 -49.25
N SER A 66 13.85 4.91 -49.91
CA SER A 66 12.43 4.77 -49.62
C SER A 66 11.76 3.81 -50.62
N ALA A 67 10.75 3.04 -50.20
CA ALA A 67 9.60 2.53 -51.00
C ALA A 67 8.77 1.59 -50.08
N THR A 68 7.56 1.95 -49.63
CA THR A 68 6.21 1.87 -50.26
C THR A 68 5.61 0.47 -50.44
N GLY A 69 4.39 0.31 -49.90
CA GLY A 69 3.34 -0.64 -50.29
C GLY A 69 3.14 -1.79 -49.29
N THR A 70 1.94 -2.28 -48.92
CA THR A 70 0.56 -2.08 -49.37
C THR A 70 -0.36 -2.89 -48.42
N THR A 71 -1.57 -2.38 -48.13
CA THR A 71 -2.90 -2.97 -47.73
C THR A 71 -3.00 -4.47 -47.32
N ALA A 72 -3.92 -4.98 -46.47
CA ALA A 72 -5.30 -4.65 -46.12
C ALA A 72 -5.76 -5.49 -44.90
N ALA A 73 -6.80 -5.03 -44.18
CA ALA A 73 -7.69 -5.83 -43.31
C ALA A 73 -8.86 -6.42 -44.16
N PRO A 74 -9.97 -7.01 -43.64
CA PRO A 74 -10.32 -7.46 -42.27
C PRO A 74 -10.99 -8.87 -42.24
N SER A 75 -11.32 -9.40 -41.05
CA SER A 75 -12.49 -10.26 -40.88
C SER A 75 -12.99 -10.27 -39.43
N THR A 76 -14.24 -9.84 -39.29
CA THR A 76 -15.16 -9.96 -38.17
C THR A 76 -15.55 -11.41 -37.89
N GLU A 77 -15.65 -11.81 -36.63
CA GLU A 77 -16.69 -12.74 -36.18
C GLU A 77 -17.01 -12.54 -34.68
N THR A 78 -18.28 -12.76 -34.39
CA THR A 78 -19.05 -12.30 -33.22
C THR A 78 -19.23 -13.42 -32.19
N THR A 79 -19.48 -13.03 -30.93
CA THR A 79 -20.10 -13.80 -29.82
C THR A 79 -19.14 -14.78 -29.10
N ALA A 80 -19.02 -14.82 -27.77
CA ALA A 80 -20.03 -14.63 -26.74
C ALA A 80 -19.46 -14.05 -25.43
N ALA A 81 -20.28 -13.26 -24.75
CA ALA A 81 -20.03 -12.76 -23.41
C ALA A 81 -20.17 -13.85 -22.35
N PRO A 82 -19.32 -13.81 -21.30
CA PRO A 82 -19.74 -14.06 -19.94
C PRO A 82 -19.29 -12.86 -19.09
N SER A 83 -20.08 -11.78 -19.05
CA SER A 83 -19.72 -10.60 -18.24
C SER A 83 -20.86 -10.08 -17.34
N THR A 84 -22.05 -10.69 -17.42
CA THR A 84 -23.23 -10.21 -16.70
C THR A 84 -23.24 -10.55 -15.20
N GLU A 85 -22.68 -11.69 -14.79
CA GLU A 85 -22.70 -12.09 -13.36
C GLU A 85 -21.65 -11.36 -12.53
N THR A 86 -20.43 -11.17 -13.04
CA THR A 86 -19.36 -10.46 -12.32
C THR A 86 -19.66 -8.97 -12.19
N SER A 87 -20.23 -8.32 -13.21
CA SER A 87 -20.58 -6.90 -13.16
C SER A 87 -21.75 -6.60 -12.20
N ALA A 88 -22.76 -7.47 -12.15
CA ALA A 88 -23.89 -7.30 -11.24
C ALA A 88 -23.48 -7.46 -9.76
N ALA A 89 -22.68 -8.47 -9.44
CA ALA A 89 -22.20 -8.71 -8.08
C ALA A 89 -21.30 -7.58 -7.55
N THR A 90 -20.46 -6.98 -8.41
CA THR A 90 -19.65 -5.81 -8.02
C THR A 90 -20.52 -4.58 -7.75
N ASN A 91 -21.58 -4.38 -8.54
CA ASN A 91 -22.52 -3.27 -8.35
C ASN A 91 -23.36 -3.42 -7.07
N GLU A 92 -23.75 -4.64 -6.70
CA GLU A 92 -24.49 -4.90 -5.45
C GLU A 92 -23.63 -4.63 -4.20
N LYS A 93 -22.37 -5.06 -4.20
CA LYS A 93 -21.43 -4.81 -3.09
C LYS A 93 -21.17 -3.31 -2.91
N ALA A 94 -20.97 -2.59 -4.01
CA ALA A 94 -20.80 -1.15 -3.98
C ALA A 94 -22.02 -0.44 -3.36
N ALA A 95 -23.22 -0.75 -3.84
CA ALA A 95 -24.45 -0.17 -3.31
C ALA A 95 -24.67 -0.52 -1.81
N ALA A 96 -24.32 -1.74 -1.39
CA ALA A 96 -24.44 -2.17 0.00
C ALA A 96 -23.48 -1.41 0.93
N ALA A 97 -22.25 -1.16 0.49
CA ALA A 97 -21.29 -0.35 1.23
C ALA A 97 -21.73 1.12 1.30
N ASP A 98 -22.15 1.70 0.18
CA ASP A 98 -22.60 3.09 0.12
C ASP A 98 -23.82 3.32 1.03
N ALA A 99 -24.78 2.39 1.02
CA ALA A 99 -25.93 2.43 1.92
C ALA A 99 -25.51 2.28 3.40
N ALA A 100 -24.53 1.42 3.70
CA ALA A 100 -24.01 1.26 5.06
C ALA A 100 -23.30 2.53 5.54
N ILE A 101 -22.43 3.12 4.72
CA ILE A 101 -21.77 4.41 5.02
C ILE A 101 -22.81 5.51 5.19
N ALA A 102 -23.84 5.56 4.34
CA ALA A 102 -24.92 6.53 4.43
C ALA A 102 -25.66 6.47 5.78
N ALA A 103 -25.89 5.25 6.29
CA ALA A 103 -26.57 5.00 7.55
C ALA A 103 -25.71 5.23 8.81
N VAL A 104 -24.39 5.43 8.68
CA VAL A 104 -23.53 5.73 9.83
C VAL A 104 -23.93 7.08 10.45
N THR A 105 -24.18 7.06 11.77
CA THR A 105 -24.47 8.24 12.59
C THR A 105 -23.35 8.50 13.59
N LYS A 106 -23.29 9.72 14.14
CA LYS A 106 -22.38 10.07 15.25
C LYS A 106 -22.53 9.06 16.40
N SER A 107 -21.40 8.60 16.94
CA SER A 107 -21.39 7.74 18.12
C SER A 107 -21.70 8.56 19.38
N PRO A 108 -22.57 8.07 20.28
CA PRO A 108 -22.77 8.69 21.59
C PRO A 108 -21.60 8.44 22.55
N ALA A 109 -20.72 7.47 22.24
CA ALA A 109 -19.56 7.13 23.06
C ALA A 109 -18.31 7.98 22.73
N ILE A 110 -18.37 8.79 21.67
CA ILE A 110 -17.25 9.58 21.17
C ILE A 110 -17.57 11.07 21.35
N GLU A 111 -16.77 11.74 22.19
CA GLU A 111 -16.72 13.21 22.17
C GLU A 111 -16.04 13.66 20.88
N THR A 112 -16.65 14.61 20.16
CA THR A 112 -16.10 15.10 18.89
C THR A 112 -14.75 15.74 19.15
N PRO A 113 -13.64 15.21 18.60
CA PRO A 113 -12.32 15.75 18.88
C PRO A 113 -12.14 17.12 18.20
N PRO A 114 -11.25 17.98 18.74
CA PRO A 114 -10.86 19.19 18.05
C PRO A 114 -10.15 18.84 16.73
N THR A 115 -10.39 19.67 15.73
CA THR A 115 -9.84 19.59 14.38
C THR A 115 -9.28 20.95 13.98
N LEU A 116 -8.37 20.98 13.01
CA LEU A 116 -7.80 22.22 12.47
C LEU A 116 -8.89 23.16 11.94
N LYS A 117 -9.89 22.59 11.27
CA LYS A 117 -11.08 23.28 10.80
C LYS A 117 -12.32 22.75 11.55
N PRO A 118 -12.99 23.57 12.37
CA PRO A 118 -14.11 23.11 13.18
C PRO A 118 -15.18 22.36 12.38
N GLY A 119 -15.51 21.15 12.82
CA GLY A 119 -16.53 20.30 12.19
C GLY A 119 -16.05 19.52 10.96
N VAL A 120 -14.77 19.65 10.58
CA VAL A 120 -14.19 19.00 9.41
C VAL A 120 -12.96 18.20 9.81
N LEU A 121 -12.93 16.93 9.41
CA LEU A 121 -11.73 16.10 9.46
C LEU A 121 -10.98 16.26 8.14
N GLN A 122 -9.90 17.04 8.13
CA GLN A 122 -9.05 17.19 6.95
C GLN A 122 -8.10 16.00 6.86
N ALA A 123 -8.15 15.25 5.77
CA ALA A 123 -7.36 14.04 5.56
C ALA A 123 -6.39 14.25 4.38
N GLY A 124 -5.10 14.33 4.68
CA GLY A 124 -4.04 14.40 3.68
C GLY A 124 -3.84 13.07 2.98
N SER A 125 -3.72 13.09 1.65
CA SER A 125 -3.73 11.86 0.83
C SER A 125 -2.94 12.03 -0.47
N ASP A 126 -2.13 11.04 -0.85
CA ASP A 126 -1.61 10.91 -2.22
C ASP A 126 -2.66 10.22 -3.09
N THR A 127 -3.47 11.01 -3.77
CA THR A 127 -4.67 10.56 -4.50
C THR A 127 -4.36 9.93 -5.86
N SER A 128 -3.23 9.24 -5.96
CA SER A 128 -2.74 8.50 -7.12
C SER A 128 -2.57 6.99 -6.85
N PHE A 129 -3.25 6.46 -5.82
CA PHE A 129 -3.02 5.13 -5.25
C PHE A 129 -4.29 4.25 -5.27
N PRO A 130 -4.85 3.89 -6.45
CA PRO A 130 -6.05 3.07 -6.53
C PRO A 130 -5.77 1.62 -6.13
N PRO A 131 -6.68 0.90 -5.45
CA PRO A 131 -8.06 1.30 -5.12
C PRO A 131 -8.20 2.02 -3.78
N MET A 132 -7.10 2.40 -3.14
CA MET A 132 -7.09 2.95 -1.78
C MET A 132 -7.59 4.40 -1.77
N GLU A 133 -6.97 5.25 -2.58
CA GLU A 133 -7.33 6.65 -2.75
C GLU A 133 -7.01 7.13 -4.17
N PHE A 134 -8.01 7.63 -4.89
CA PHE A 134 -7.79 8.12 -6.24
C PHE A 134 -8.87 9.11 -6.68
N SER A 135 -8.57 9.89 -7.72
CA SER A 135 -9.56 10.80 -8.31
C SER A 135 -10.72 10.04 -8.94
N ASP A 136 -11.94 10.55 -8.75
CA ASP A 136 -13.14 10.04 -9.42
C ASP A 136 -13.31 10.58 -10.86
N GLY A 137 -12.38 11.43 -11.32
CA GLY A 137 -12.42 12.11 -12.61
C GLY A 137 -13.43 13.26 -12.72
N LYS A 138 -14.14 13.59 -11.63
CA LYS A 138 -15.21 14.60 -11.54
C LYS A 138 -14.88 15.71 -10.53
N GLY A 139 -13.65 15.73 -10.02
CA GLY A 139 -13.17 16.70 -9.03
C GLY A 139 -13.32 16.23 -7.58
N GLY A 140 -13.74 14.98 -7.37
CA GLY A 140 -13.76 14.31 -6.06
C GLY A 140 -12.72 13.20 -5.97
N TYR A 141 -12.76 12.49 -4.83
CA TYR A 141 -11.91 11.34 -4.56
C TYR A 141 -12.78 10.16 -4.13
N ILE A 142 -12.30 8.98 -4.48
CA ILE A 142 -12.95 7.70 -4.18
C ILE A 142 -11.85 6.68 -3.84
N GLY A 143 -12.23 5.63 -3.13
CA GLY A 143 -11.34 4.53 -2.78
C GLY A 143 -11.73 3.91 -1.44
N PHE A 144 -11.09 2.80 -1.09
CA PHE A 144 -11.27 2.14 0.19
C PHE A 144 -11.01 3.09 1.36
N ASP A 145 -9.91 3.84 1.28
CA ASP A 145 -9.47 4.73 2.34
C ASP A 145 -10.41 5.93 2.48
N VAL A 146 -10.93 6.44 1.37
CA VAL A 146 -11.95 7.50 1.34
C VAL A 146 -13.27 7.01 1.97
N ASP A 147 -13.72 5.81 1.63
CA ASP A 147 -14.96 5.23 2.14
C ASP A 147 -14.88 4.97 3.66
N LEU A 148 -13.78 4.36 4.11
CA LEU A 148 -13.57 4.08 5.53
C LEU A 148 -13.41 5.37 6.33
N CYS A 149 -12.62 6.33 5.84
CA CYS A 149 -12.44 7.61 6.51
C CYS A 149 -13.74 8.44 6.54
N THR A 150 -14.60 8.33 5.52
CA THR A 150 -15.93 8.95 5.52
C THR A 150 -16.80 8.38 6.64
N ALA A 151 -16.81 7.05 6.81
CA ALA A 151 -17.55 6.40 7.89
C ALA A 151 -16.99 6.79 9.28
N LEU A 152 -15.66 6.87 9.43
CA LEU A 152 -15.03 7.34 10.65
C LEU A 152 -15.43 8.78 10.97
N ALA A 153 -15.32 9.70 10.01
CA ALA A 153 -15.71 11.10 10.16
C ALA A 153 -17.17 11.22 10.67
N LYS A 154 -18.10 10.43 10.10
CA LYS A 154 -19.49 10.39 10.57
C LYS A 154 -19.62 9.94 12.02
N LYS A 155 -18.89 8.90 12.45
CA LYS A 155 -18.87 8.46 13.85
C LYS A 155 -18.38 9.54 14.81
N LEU A 156 -17.42 10.34 14.36
CA LEU A 156 -16.86 11.49 15.10
C LEU A 156 -17.82 12.71 15.11
N GLY A 157 -18.83 12.72 14.24
CA GLY A 157 -19.70 13.88 14.01
C GLY A 157 -19.03 14.98 13.18
N LEU A 158 -18.09 14.60 12.30
CA LEU A 158 -17.31 15.48 11.43
C LEU A 158 -17.65 15.21 9.96
N GLN A 159 -17.38 16.20 9.10
CA GLN A 159 -17.36 16.01 7.65
C GLN A 159 -15.94 15.69 7.18
N LEU A 160 -15.78 14.71 6.28
CA LEU A 160 -14.49 14.43 5.67
C LEU A 160 -14.19 15.47 4.59
N GLU A 161 -12.96 16.01 4.60
CA GLU A 161 -12.39 16.80 3.51
C GLU A 161 -11.05 16.19 3.13
N VAL A 162 -10.93 15.68 1.90
CA VAL A 162 -9.67 15.10 1.41
C VAL A 162 -8.79 16.21 0.84
N VAL A 163 -7.55 16.30 1.34
CA VAL A 163 -6.53 17.26 0.94
C VAL A 163 -5.46 16.50 0.15
N SER A 164 -5.50 16.59 -1.18
CA SER A 164 -4.49 15.94 -2.02
C SER A 164 -3.11 16.57 -1.81
N THR A 165 -2.10 15.72 -1.62
CA THR A 165 -0.70 16.10 -1.40
C THR A 165 0.23 15.01 -1.92
N ALA A 166 1.44 15.38 -2.34
CA ALA A 166 2.44 14.40 -2.74
C ALA A 166 2.92 13.56 -1.54
N TRP A 167 3.26 12.30 -1.80
CA TRP A 167 3.70 11.34 -0.80
C TRP A 167 4.99 11.74 -0.08
N ASP A 168 6.01 12.19 -0.82
CA ASP A 168 7.33 12.56 -0.29
C ASP A 168 7.27 13.71 0.75
N GLY A 169 6.24 14.54 0.70
CA GLY A 169 5.99 15.64 1.63
C GLY A 169 4.90 15.38 2.68
N ILE A 170 4.26 14.22 2.69
CA ILE A 170 3.00 14.02 3.43
C ILE A 170 3.16 14.08 4.96
N ILE A 171 4.23 13.50 5.51
CA ILE A 171 4.52 13.53 6.96
C ILE A 171 4.91 14.95 7.40
N PRO A 172 5.85 15.66 6.73
CA PRO A 172 6.10 17.07 7.01
C PRO A 172 4.84 17.94 6.94
N ALA A 173 3.93 17.69 5.99
CA ALA A 173 2.69 18.43 5.86
C ALA A 173 1.72 18.18 7.04
N LEU A 174 1.61 16.94 7.52
CA LEU A 174 0.89 16.62 8.76
C LEU A 174 1.47 17.38 9.95
N LEU A 175 2.79 17.33 10.11
CA LEU A 175 3.49 17.99 11.22
C LEU A 175 3.35 19.52 11.17
N GLY A 176 3.23 20.09 9.97
CA GLY A 176 2.99 21.50 9.70
C GLY A 176 1.52 21.93 9.70
N ASP A 177 0.62 21.13 10.28
CA ASP A 177 -0.80 21.45 10.46
C ASP A 177 -1.54 21.76 9.14
N ARG A 178 -1.21 21.03 8.07
CA ARG A 178 -1.90 21.15 6.77
C ARG A 178 -3.21 20.36 6.72
N PHE A 179 -3.33 19.32 7.55
CA PHE A 179 -4.50 18.45 7.70
C PHE A 179 -4.40 17.68 9.03
N ASP A 180 -5.51 17.12 9.50
CA ASP A 180 -5.62 16.48 10.81
C ASP A 180 -4.99 15.08 10.83
N ILE A 181 -5.13 14.34 9.72
CA ILE A 181 -4.70 12.94 9.59
C ILE A 181 -4.08 12.68 8.21
N ILE A 182 -3.30 11.60 8.10
CA ILE A 182 -2.90 10.99 6.83
C ILE A 182 -3.81 9.79 6.55
N MET A 183 -4.47 9.82 5.39
CA MET A 183 -5.31 8.76 4.82
C MET A 183 -4.75 8.40 3.46
N SER A 184 -3.73 7.54 3.46
CA SER A 184 -3.00 7.20 2.23
C SER A 184 -2.30 5.84 2.32
N ALA A 185 -3.04 4.79 2.70
CA ALA A 185 -2.52 3.42 2.85
C ALA A 185 -1.17 3.34 3.60
N MET A 186 -0.97 4.20 4.60
CA MET A 186 0.36 4.39 5.16
C MET A 186 0.73 3.19 6.04
N THR A 187 1.75 2.45 5.63
CA THR A 187 2.30 1.38 6.46
C THR A 187 2.83 1.92 7.79
N ILE A 188 2.44 1.27 8.87
CA ILE A 188 2.97 1.50 10.22
C ILE A 188 4.40 0.96 10.26
N THR A 189 5.38 1.84 10.43
CA THR A 189 6.80 1.46 10.59
C THR A 189 7.38 2.08 11.86
N GLU A 190 8.43 1.47 12.42
CA GLU A 190 9.11 2.02 13.60
C GLU A 190 9.64 3.44 13.36
N GLU A 191 10.14 3.71 12.15
CA GLU A 191 10.67 5.03 11.82
C GLU A 191 9.56 6.09 11.76
N ARG A 192 8.41 5.76 11.17
CA ARG A 192 7.25 6.67 11.16
C ARG A 192 6.70 6.86 12.57
N LEU A 193 6.64 5.80 13.39
CA LEU A 193 6.21 5.86 14.79
C LEU A 193 7.10 6.75 15.67
N LYS A 194 8.33 7.07 15.28
CA LYS A 194 9.16 8.07 15.98
C LYS A 194 8.64 9.50 15.76
N GLN A 195 7.96 9.77 14.66
CA GLN A 195 7.54 11.11 14.25
C GLN A 195 6.04 11.36 14.47
N ILE A 196 5.21 10.35 14.22
CA ILE A 196 3.74 10.43 14.24
C ILE A 196 3.15 9.23 14.99
N ASN A 197 1.85 9.25 15.24
CA ASN A 197 1.10 8.10 15.77
C ASN A 197 0.22 7.50 14.66
N PHE A 198 -0.24 6.28 14.87
CA PHE A 198 -1.15 5.58 13.97
C PHE A 198 -2.36 5.07 14.73
N THR A 199 -3.50 5.02 14.05
CA THR A 199 -4.66 4.25 14.50
C THR A 199 -4.30 2.77 14.67
N ASP A 200 -5.22 2.01 15.26
CA ASP A 200 -5.19 0.56 15.16
C ASP A 200 -5.17 0.16 13.67
N PRO A 201 -4.44 -0.92 13.30
CA PRO A 201 -4.37 -1.41 11.93
C PRO A 201 -5.74 -1.60 11.30
N TYR A 202 -5.95 -1.10 10.08
CA TYR A 202 -7.20 -1.26 9.35
C TYR A 202 -7.12 -2.19 8.14
N LEU A 203 -5.94 -2.54 7.64
CA LEU A 203 -5.76 -3.50 6.55
C LEU A 203 -4.32 -4.00 6.55
N PRO A 204 -4.05 -5.28 6.22
CA PRO A 204 -2.68 -5.75 6.09
C PRO A 204 -2.04 -5.17 4.82
N GLY A 205 -0.81 -4.66 4.96
CA GLY A 205 0.05 -4.30 3.85
C GLY A 205 0.82 -5.51 3.34
N ILE A 206 0.70 -5.80 2.06
CA ILE A 206 1.44 -6.88 1.40
C ILE A 206 2.18 -6.29 0.23
N LEU A 207 3.50 -6.46 0.15
CA LEU A 207 4.28 -6.06 -1.02
C LEU A 207 4.26 -7.15 -2.09
N ALA A 208 3.85 -6.77 -3.29
CA ALA A 208 3.87 -7.61 -4.49
C ALA A 208 4.99 -7.20 -5.44
N ILE A 209 5.41 -8.16 -6.26
CA ILE A 209 6.26 -7.95 -7.42
C ILE A 209 5.38 -8.11 -8.65
N SER A 210 5.20 -7.04 -9.41
CA SER A 210 4.48 -7.06 -10.68
C SER A 210 5.46 -7.10 -11.85
N ALA A 211 5.37 -8.13 -12.67
CA ALA A 211 6.31 -8.37 -13.77
C ALA A 211 5.59 -8.86 -15.03
N PRO A 212 6.26 -8.87 -16.21
CA PRO A 212 5.72 -9.48 -17.42
C PRO A 212 5.35 -10.94 -17.22
N LEU A 213 4.19 -11.36 -17.73
CA LEU A 213 3.74 -12.75 -17.73
C LEU A 213 4.76 -13.68 -18.41
N ALA A 214 5.47 -13.18 -19.43
CA ALA A 214 6.49 -13.90 -20.15
C ALA A 214 7.82 -14.05 -19.38
N ALA A 215 8.03 -13.27 -18.33
CA ALA A 215 9.26 -13.24 -17.54
C ALA A 215 8.94 -12.98 -16.05
N PRO A 216 8.25 -13.92 -15.38
CA PRO A 216 7.80 -13.72 -14.01
C PRO A 216 8.97 -13.66 -13.02
N ILE A 217 8.80 -12.83 -11.99
CA ILE A 217 9.69 -12.76 -10.83
C ILE A 217 8.87 -13.12 -9.59
N THR A 218 9.25 -14.21 -8.92
CA THR A 218 8.40 -14.84 -7.90
C THR A 218 8.74 -14.44 -6.46
N ASP A 219 9.94 -13.93 -6.23
CA ASP A 219 10.44 -13.57 -4.91
C ASP A 219 11.51 -12.49 -4.96
N ALA A 220 11.93 -12.01 -3.79
CA ALA A 220 12.94 -10.98 -3.64
C ALA A 220 14.31 -11.35 -4.25
N ALA A 221 14.70 -12.62 -4.24
CA ALA A 221 15.99 -13.03 -4.80
C ALA A 221 16.01 -12.87 -6.33
N GLY A 222 14.85 -13.06 -6.98
CA GLY A 222 14.68 -12.84 -8.41
C GLY A 222 14.81 -11.37 -8.88
N LEU A 223 14.94 -10.42 -7.96
CA LEU A 223 15.17 -8.99 -8.26
C LEU A 223 16.65 -8.67 -8.55
N ALA A 224 17.57 -9.61 -8.30
CA ALA A 224 18.97 -9.43 -8.69
C ALA A 224 19.12 -9.23 -10.21
N GLU A 225 20.02 -8.34 -10.60
CA GLU A 225 20.29 -7.90 -11.97
C GLU A 225 19.11 -7.22 -12.69
N LYS A 226 18.03 -6.89 -11.97
CA LYS A 226 16.84 -6.22 -12.51
C LYS A 226 16.85 -4.71 -12.29
N ILE A 227 16.19 -4.00 -13.20
CA ILE A 227 15.79 -2.60 -13.04
C ILE A 227 14.40 -2.61 -12.39
N VAL A 228 14.30 -2.19 -11.14
CA VAL A 228 13.07 -2.26 -10.33
C VAL A 228 12.45 -0.88 -10.19
N GLY A 229 11.19 -0.74 -10.57
CA GLY A 229 10.40 0.48 -10.33
C GLY A 229 9.75 0.48 -8.95
N VAL A 230 9.89 1.58 -8.21
CA VAL A 230 9.29 1.81 -6.88
C VAL A 230 8.80 3.26 -6.76
N GLN A 231 7.82 3.51 -5.90
CA GLN A 231 7.49 4.87 -5.49
C GLN A 231 8.44 5.33 -4.38
N VAL A 232 8.85 6.61 -4.41
CA VAL A 232 9.79 7.19 -3.43
C VAL A 232 9.28 7.05 -1.99
N ASP A 233 10.18 6.80 -1.04
CA ASP A 233 9.93 6.78 0.41
C ASP A 233 8.80 5.82 0.87
N THR A 234 8.57 4.77 0.08
CA THR A 234 7.64 3.68 0.40
C THR A 234 8.35 2.47 1.01
N THR A 235 7.60 1.62 1.70
CA THR A 235 8.10 0.33 2.19
C THR A 235 8.57 -0.57 1.04
N GLY A 236 7.93 -0.49 -0.13
CA GLY A 236 8.39 -1.13 -1.36
C GLY A 236 9.82 -0.73 -1.75
N GLN A 237 10.13 0.58 -1.77
CA GLN A 237 11.50 1.05 -1.96
C GLN A 237 12.44 0.48 -0.90
N PHE A 238 12.09 0.62 0.38
CA PHE A 238 12.99 0.24 1.48
C PHE A 238 13.31 -1.26 1.49
N GLU A 239 12.37 -2.12 1.10
CA GLU A 239 12.64 -3.55 0.97
C GLU A 239 13.55 -3.86 -0.22
N VAL A 240 13.34 -3.21 -1.38
CA VAL A 240 14.20 -3.43 -2.56
C VAL A 240 15.63 -2.96 -2.30
N GLU A 241 15.82 -1.85 -1.57
CA GLU A 241 17.15 -1.34 -1.20
C GLU A 241 17.97 -2.30 -0.32
N LYS A 242 17.32 -3.24 0.37
CA LYS A 242 18.01 -4.29 1.15
C LYS A 242 18.53 -5.43 0.28
N ILE A 243 18.04 -5.57 -0.95
CA ILE A 243 18.36 -6.68 -1.84
C ILE A 243 19.68 -6.40 -2.55
N GLN A 244 20.64 -7.32 -2.38
CA GLN A 244 21.95 -7.21 -3.02
C GLN A 244 21.87 -7.55 -4.50
N GLY A 245 22.61 -6.83 -5.34
CA GLY A 245 22.74 -7.12 -6.77
C GLY A 245 21.57 -6.62 -7.63
N VAL A 246 20.62 -5.86 -7.10
CA VAL A 246 19.64 -5.14 -7.95
C VAL A 246 20.41 -4.20 -8.88
N LYS A 247 20.15 -4.27 -10.19
CA LYS A 247 20.90 -3.51 -11.20
C LYS A 247 20.64 -2.01 -11.09
N GLU A 248 19.39 -1.63 -10.90
CA GLU A 248 18.98 -0.24 -10.72
C GLU A 248 17.63 -0.19 -9.98
N ILE A 249 17.48 0.76 -9.05
CA ILE A 249 16.20 1.08 -8.42
C ILE A 249 15.73 2.42 -8.98
N LYS A 250 14.72 2.39 -9.86
CA LYS A 250 14.10 3.60 -10.41
C LYS A 250 12.98 4.07 -9.49
N LYS A 251 13.13 5.28 -8.97
CA LYS A 251 12.20 5.89 -8.02
C LYS A 251 11.30 6.88 -8.74
N TYR A 252 9.99 6.76 -8.50
CA TYR A 252 8.95 7.58 -9.11
C TYR A 252 8.19 8.37 -8.06
N GLY A 253 7.59 9.49 -8.46
CA GLY A 253 6.75 10.29 -7.56
C GLY A 253 5.45 9.57 -7.24
N THR A 254 4.89 8.86 -8.23
CA THR A 254 3.69 8.03 -8.08
C THR A 254 3.94 6.61 -8.57
N ILE A 255 3.21 5.63 -8.04
CA ILE A 255 3.33 4.26 -8.55
C ILE A 255 2.79 4.10 -9.99
N LEU A 256 1.86 4.96 -10.41
CA LEU A 256 1.32 4.96 -11.77
C LEU A 256 2.42 5.22 -12.82
N GLU A 257 3.37 6.12 -12.52
CA GLU A 257 4.55 6.37 -13.37
C GLU A 257 5.43 5.12 -13.48
N ALA A 258 5.62 4.37 -12.39
CA ALA A 258 6.38 3.12 -12.41
C ALA A 258 5.73 2.07 -13.34
N PHE A 259 4.40 1.96 -13.32
CA PHE A 259 3.66 1.09 -14.25
C PHE A 259 3.72 1.55 -15.71
N GLN A 260 3.76 2.87 -15.97
CA GLN A 260 3.99 3.39 -17.32
C GLN A 260 5.39 3.01 -17.84
N ASP A 261 6.40 3.07 -16.97
CA ASP A 261 7.75 2.64 -17.31
C ASP A 261 7.85 1.12 -17.49
N LEU A 262 7.08 0.34 -16.74
CA LEU A 262 6.97 -1.12 -16.93
C LEU A 262 6.36 -1.44 -18.30
N ALA A 263 5.27 -0.75 -18.65
CA ALA A 263 4.62 -0.88 -19.95
C ALA A 263 5.53 -0.50 -21.12
N ALA A 264 6.44 0.45 -20.91
CA ALA A 264 7.43 0.87 -21.89
C ALA A 264 8.71 0.02 -21.90
N GLY A 265 8.83 -0.99 -21.04
CA GLY A 265 10.03 -1.83 -20.91
C GLY A 265 11.25 -1.10 -20.34
N ARG A 266 11.03 0.02 -19.62
CA ARG A 266 12.09 0.82 -18.97
C ARG A 266 12.44 0.30 -17.57
N VAL A 267 11.56 -0.48 -16.96
CA VAL A 267 11.82 -1.30 -15.76
C VAL A 267 11.41 -2.74 -16.05
N ASP A 268 12.07 -3.70 -15.39
CA ASP A 268 11.78 -5.13 -15.52
C ASP A 268 10.56 -5.55 -14.68
N CYS A 269 10.33 -4.87 -13.56
CA CYS A 269 9.21 -5.10 -12.66
C CYS A 269 8.92 -3.87 -11.79
N VAL A 270 7.76 -3.87 -11.15
CA VAL A 270 7.36 -2.88 -10.14
C VAL A 270 7.18 -3.59 -8.79
N VAL A 271 7.69 -2.97 -7.72
CA VAL A 271 7.47 -3.44 -6.35
C VAL A 271 6.67 -2.41 -5.58
N ASN A 272 5.48 -2.80 -5.15
CA ASN A 272 4.53 -1.96 -4.39
C ASN A 272 3.46 -2.85 -3.75
N ASP A 273 2.55 -2.23 -3.03
CA ASP A 273 1.41 -2.85 -2.38
C ASP A 273 0.55 -3.67 -3.35
N GLU A 274 0.28 -4.91 -2.96
CA GLU A 274 -0.45 -5.94 -3.71
C GLU A 274 -1.83 -5.45 -4.22
N PRO A 275 -2.73 -4.92 -3.37
CA PRO A 275 -4.06 -4.52 -3.83
C PRO A 275 -4.01 -3.41 -4.88
N VAL A 276 -3.02 -2.53 -4.78
CA VAL A 276 -2.82 -1.41 -5.70
C VAL A 276 -2.32 -1.91 -7.04
N ASN A 277 -1.30 -2.77 -7.02
CA ASN A 277 -0.78 -3.39 -8.23
C ASN A 277 -1.83 -4.22 -8.95
N ALA A 278 -2.58 -5.04 -8.20
CA ALA A 278 -3.67 -5.85 -8.74
C ALA A 278 -4.71 -4.97 -9.42
N TYR A 279 -5.15 -3.89 -8.76
CA TYR A 279 -6.14 -2.98 -9.33
C TYR A 279 -5.64 -2.28 -10.60
N ILE A 280 -4.41 -1.74 -10.59
CA ILE A 280 -3.81 -1.06 -11.76
C ILE A 280 -3.73 -2.01 -12.96
N ILE A 281 -3.34 -3.26 -12.73
CA ILE A 281 -3.25 -4.28 -13.77
C ILE A 281 -4.65 -4.66 -14.27
N GLU A 282 -5.57 -4.99 -13.37
CA GLU A 282 -6.90 -5.51 -13.72
C GLU A 282 -7.80 -4.49 -14.42
N THR A 283 -7.66 -3.20 -14.08
CA THR A 283 -8.48 -2.12 -14.65
C THR A 283 -7.92 -1.54 -15.94
N ASN A 284 -6.68 -1.88 -16.31
CA ASN A 284 -6.07 -1.50 -17.57
C ASN A 284 -5.94 -2.72 -18.51
N PRO A 285 -6.74 -2.83 -19.59
CA PRO A 285 -6.71 -3.99 -20.49
C PRO A 285 -5.34 -4.29 -21.09
N ASP A 286 -4.56 -3.25 -21.39
CA ASP A 286 -3.20 -3.40 -21.95
C ASP A 286 -2.22 -3.97 -20.92
N TYR A 287 -2.43 -3.65 -19.63
CA TYR A 287 -1.61 -4.16 -18.55
C TYR A 287 -2.03 -5.57 -18.17
N LYS A 288 -3.33 -5.83 -18.05
CA LYS A 288 -3.89 -7.15 -17.75
C LYS A 288 -3.41 -8.24 -18.71
N ALA A 289 -3.25 -7.92 -19.98
CA ALA A 289 -2.76 -8.85 -20.99
C ALA A 289 -1.25 -9.14 -20.91
N LYS A 290 -0.47 -8.33 -20.18
CA LYS A 290 1.00 -8.33 -20.21
C LYS A 290 1.65 -8.60 -18.86
N PHE A 291 1.01 -8.20 -17.78
CA PHE A 291 1.57 -8.16 -16.44
C PHE A 291 0.68 -8.88 -15.44
N ALA A 292 1.28 -9.36 -14.35
CA ALA A 292 0.57 -9.85 -13.18
C ALA A 292 1.41 -9.59 -11.92
N ASN A 293 0.77 -9.70 -10.75
CA ASN A 293 1.51 -9.93 -9.50
C ASN A 293 2.10 -11.34 -9.57
N THR A 294 3.39 -11.44 -9.93
CA THR A 294 4.07 -12.72 -10.14
C THR A 294 4.79 -13.22 -8.89
N GLY A 295 4.98 -12.36 -7.91
CA GLY A 295 5.71 -12.65 -6.68
C GLY A 295 5.34 -11.73 -5.53
N LYS A 296 5.94 -11.96 -4.37
CA LYS A 296 5.75 -11.15 -3.17
C LYS A 296 7.03 -10.97 -2.39
N ILE A 297 7.12 -9.87 -1.65
CA ILE A 297 8.13 -9.67 -0.61
C ILE A 297 7.41 -9.83 0.73
N VAL A 298 7.82 -10.82 1.52
CA VAL A 298 7.16 -11.10 2.80
C VAL A 298 7.60 -10.07 3.82
N THR A 299 6.68 -9.16 4.15
CA THR A 299 6.82 -8.16 5.20
C THR A 299 5.65 -8.26 6.17
N VAL A 300 5.87 -7.85 7.42
CA VAL A 300 4.77 -7.60 8.36
C VAL A 300 4.47 -6.12 8.29
N ASN A 301 3.55 -5.76 7.40
CA ASN A 301 3.13 -4.39 7.18
C ASN A 301 1.64 -4.33 7.47
N ASP A 302 1.21 -3.33 8.22
CA ASP A 302 -0.19 -3.01 8.48
C ASP A 302 -0.40 -1.55 8.14
N TYR A 303 -1.56 -1.19 7.57
CA TYR A 303 -1.92 0.20 7.33
C TYR A 303 -2.65 0.80 8.54
N GLY A 304 -2.34 2.05 8.82
CA GLY A 304 -3.03 2.85 9.83
C GLY A 304 -3.18 4.29 9.37
N TYR A 305 -4.21 4.98 9.86
CA TYR A 305 -4.31 6.43 9.65
C TYR A 305 -3.34 7.13 10.58
N ALA A 306 -2.50 7.98 10.01
CA ALA A 306 -1.47 8.65 10.79
C ALA A 306 -2.01 9.96 11.36
N VAL A 307 -1.62 10.28 12.60
CA VAL A 307 -2.00 11.50 13.30
C VAL A 307 -0.79 12.10 14.01
N LYS A 308 -0.78 13.41 14.24
CA LYS A 308 0.30 14.06 15.02
C LYS A 308 0.40 13.44 16.42
N LYS A 309 1.61 13.37 16.97
CA LYS A 309 1.88 12.67 18.24
C LYS A 309 1.08 13.22 19.42
N GLU A 310 0.92 14.53 19.43
CA GLU A 310 0.20 15.27 20.46
C GLU A 310 -1.32 15.13 20.36
N ASN A 311 -1.87 14.76 19.19
CA ASN A 311 -3.32 14.67 18.98
C ASN A 311 -3.88 13.31 19.42
N THR A 312 -3.66 12.98 20.70
CA THR A 312 -4.09 11.72 21.31
C THR A 312 -5.62 11.61 21.42
N ALA A 313 -6.32 12.74 21.54
CA ALA A 313 -7.78 12.78 21.56
C ALA A 313 -8.37 12.31 20.22
N LEU A 314 -7.88 12.85 19.09
CA LEU A 314 -8.31 12.41 17.77
C LEU A 314 -7.96 10.93 17.53
N LEU A 315 -6.76 10.52 17.95
CA LEU A 315 -6.33 9.12 17.83
C LEU A 315 -7.28 8.14 18.54
N GLN A 316 -7.62 8.42 19.80
CA GLN A 316 -8.52 7.58 20.59
C GLN A 316 -9.93 7.55 20.01
N ALA A 317 -10.39 8.69 19.51
CA ALA A 317 -11.70 8.80 18.86
C ALA A 317 -11.75 7.98 17.56
N LEU A 318 -10.70 8.03 16.74
CA LEU A 318 -10.57 7.20 15.52
C LEU A 318 -10.54 5.70 15.84
N ASN A 319 -9.78 5.28 16.85
CA ASN A 319 -9.71 3.86 17.23
C ASN A 319 -11.05 3.34 17.76
N THR A 320 -11.75 4.14 18.59
CA THR A 320 -13.09 3.81 19.06
C THR A 320 -14.07 3.69 17.89
N ALA A 321 -14.05 4.66 16.96
CA ALA A 321 -14.90 4.65 15.78
C ALA A 321 -14.60 3.43 14.88
N LEU A 322 -13.33 3.11 14.62
CA LEU A 322 -12.94 1.96 13.80
C LEU A 322 -13.46 0.65 14.41
N LYS A 323 -13.35 0.49 15.73
CA LYS A 323 -13.89 -0.66 16.45
C LYS A 323 -15.42 -0.77 16.34
N GLU A 324 -16.14 0.34 16.45
CA GLU A 324 -17.59 0.36 16.24
C GLU A 324 -17.97 -0.04 14.81
N LEU A 325 -17.31 0.54 13.79
CA LEU A 325 -17.58 0.23 12.38
C LEU A 325 -17.32 -1.24 12.04
N ARG A 326 -16.34 -1.88 12.67
CA ARG A 326 -16.12 -3.32 12.60
C ARG A 326 -17.27 -4.10 13.21
N THR A 327 -17.68 -3.72 14.42
CA THR A 327 -18.77 -4.38 15.15
C THR A 327 -20.12 -4.27 14.41
N GLU A 328 -20.34 -3.14 13.74
CA GLU A 328 -21.55 -2.87 12.96
C GLU A 328 -21.54 -3.50 11.56
N GLY A 329 -20.41 -4.10 11.16
CA GLY A 329 -20.23 -4.70 9.83
C GLY A 329 -20.11 -3.69 8.68
N VAL A 330 -20.02 -2.39 8.98
CA VAL A 330 -19.81 -1.33 7.96
C VAL A 330 -18.43 -1.51 7.32
N TYR A 331 -17.40 -1.73 8.14
CA TYR A 331 -16.04 -1.98 7.68
C TYR A 331 -15.96 -3.16 6.70
N GLN A 332 -16.64 -4.28 7.00
CA GLN A 332 -16.62 -5.44 6.11
C GLN A 332 -17.26 -5.15 4.76
N LYS A 333 -18.39 -4.42 4.73
CA LYS A 333 -19.04 -4.02 3.47
C LYS A 333 -18.14 -3.14 2.62
N ILE A 334 -17.38 -2.24 3.25
CA ILE A 334 -16.38 -1.41 2.56
C ILE A 334 -15.28 -2.30 1.97
N CYS A 335 -14.75 -3.26 2.74
CA CYS A 335 -13.79 -4.24 2.22
C CYS A 335 -14.36 -5.00 1.01
N ASP A 336 -15.60 -5.47 1.11
CA ASP A 336 -16.28 -6.23 0.06
C ASP A 336 -16.45 -5.41 -1.23
N LYS A 337 -16.82 -4.13 -1.13
CA LYS A 337 -16.94 -3.20 -2.28
C LYS A 337 -15.64 -3.12 -3.06
N TRP A 338 -14.51 -3.11 -2.36
CA TRP A 338 -13.18 -2.96 -2.97
C TRP A 338 -12.47 -4.30 -3.22
N GLY A 339 -13.12 -5.44 -2.94
CA GLY A 339 -12.53 -6.76 -3.10
C GLY A 339 -11.36 -7.05 -2.14
N LEU A 340 -11.28 -6.31 -1.04
CA LEU A 340 -10.23 -6.44 -0.04
C LEU A 340 -10.65 -7.39 1.08
N THR A 341 -9.69 -8.06 1.70
CA THR A 341 -9.94 -8.89 2.89
C THR A 341 -9.53 -8.09 4.12
N GLY A 342 -10.53 -7.68 4.91
CA GLY A 342 -10.30 -6.92 6.13
C GLY A 342 -9.70 -7.74 7.28
N ASN A 343 -9.25 -7.02 8.31
CA ASN A 343 -8.80 -7.55 9.60
C ASN A 343 -9.96 -7.74 10.59
#